data_AF-B2A8N8-F1
#
_entry.id   AF-B2A8N8-F1
#
_cell.length_a   1.000
_cell.length_b   1.000
_cell.length_c   1.000
_cell.angle_alpha   90.00
_cell.angle_beta   90.00
_cell.angle_gamma   90.00
#
_symmetry.space_group_name_H-M   'P 1'
#
loop_
_entity.id
_entity.type
_entity.pdbx_description
1 polymer ?
#
loop_
_entity_poly.entity_id
_entity_poly.type
_entity_poly.pdbx_seq_one_letter_code
_entity_poly.pdbx_strand_id
1 'polypeptide(L)'
;MDELNQENEQLLQKNRQLEVELSEQESRLNKQLQNQKEIERQKNVELKELRDRLQKTENDCIGYKKAYEKWREKAKELSGEKEEDQGKWHDGMMRLEFKDGYAIGVYMLGISENQKPQDAERFAQMQIEEMQGVKELIGVTWSQGHGWTMIVRFEKNVF
;
A
#
# COMPACT_ATOMS: atom_id res chain seq x y z
N MET A 1 8.72 -33.54 -71.11
CA MET A 1 7.29 -33.39 -70.77
C MET A 1 6.98 -34.14 -69.47
N ASP A 2 7.41 -35.39 -69.31
CA ASP A 2 7.11 -36.18 -68.11
C ASP A 2 7.77 -35.66 -66.82
N GLU A 3 9.02 -35.19 -66.88
CA GLU A 3 9.72 -34.57 -65.73
C GLU A 3 9.03 -33.28 -65.25
N LEU A 4 8.58 -32.43 -66.18
CA LEU A 4 7.83 -31.20 -65.88
C LEU A 4 6.46 -31.50 -65.24
N ASN A 5 5.78 -32.57 -65.67
CA ASN A 5 4.52 -32.99 -65.07
C ASN A 5 4.71 -33.49 -63.64
N GLN A 6 5.76 -34.28 -63.38
CA GLN A 6 6.10 -34.72 -62.02
C GLN A 6 6.46 -33.55 -61.10
N GLU A 7 7.25 -32.59 -61.58
CA GLU A 7 7.60 -31.40 -60.80
C GLU A 7 6.36 -30.55 -60.48
N ASN A 8 5.44 -30.40 -61.44
CA ASN A 8 4.19 -29.67 -61.23
C ASN A 8 3.28 -30.37 -60.20
N GLU A 9 3.17 -31.70 -60.25
CA GLU A 9 2.43 -32.47 -59.23
C GLU A 9 3.04 -32.31 -57.82
N GLN A 10 4.36 -32.33 -57.70
CA GLN A 10 5.07 -32.10 -56.43
C GLN A 10 4.82 -30.68 -55.91
N LEU A 11 4.88 -29.67 -56.77
CA LEU A 11 4.59 -28.28 -56.40
C LEU A 11 3.14 -28.11 -55.94
N LEU A 12 2.17 -28.76 -56.61
CA LEU A 12 0.76 -28.74 -56.21
C LEU A 12 0.52 -29.44 -54.87
N GLN A 13 1.22 -30.54 -54.57
CA GLN A 13 1.15 -31.19 -53.26
C GLN A 13 1.73 -30.29 -52.16
N LYS A 14 2.89 -29.68 -52.42
CA LYS A 14 3.53 -28.76 -51.47
C LYS A 14 2.67 -27.52 -51.22
N ASN A 15 2.04 -26.98 -52.25
CA ASN A 15 1.15 -25.83 -52.11
C ASN A 15 -0.07 -26.17 -51.23
N ARG A 16 -0.71 -27.32 -51.46
CA ARG A 16 -1.80 -27.81 -50.59
C ARG A 16 -1.36 -28.03 -49.14
N GLN A 17 -0.14 -28.54 -48.91
CA GLN A 17 0.40 -28.67 -47.55
C GLN A 17 0.58 -27.30 -46.89
N LEU A 18 1.16 -26.33 -47.59
CA LEU A 18 1.34 -24.97 -47.10
C LEU A 18 0.00 -24.27 -46.81
N GLU A 19 -1.03 -24.47 -47.63
CA GLU A 19 -2.37 -23.95 -47.38
C GLU A 19 -2.98 -24.50 -46.07
N VAL A 20 -2.78 -25.80 -45.80
CA VAL A 20 -3.22 -26.44 -44.55
C VAL A 20 -2.44 -25.88 -43.37
N GLU A 21 -1.11 -25.80 -43.47
CA GLU A 21 -0.27 -25.23 -42.41
C GLU A 21 -0.62 -23.76 -42.10
N LEU A 22 -0.87 -22.97 -43.14
CA LEU A 22 -1.29 -21.57 -43.01
C LEU A 22 -2.63 -21.48 -42.28
N SER A 23 -3.61 -22.29 -42.67
CA SER A 23 -4.93 -22.34 -42.03
C SER A 23 -4.85 -22.75 -40.56
N GLU A 24 -3.98 -23.72 -40.23
CA GLU A 24 -3.74 -24.11 -38.84
C GLU A 24 -3.09 -22.98 -38.03
N GLN A 25 -2.12 -22.27 -38.59
CA GLN A 25 -1.46 -21.14 -37.94
C GLN A 25 -2.44 -19.99 -37.69
N GLU A 26 -3.26 -19.65 -38.68
CA GLU A 26 -4.32 -18.64 -38.53
C GLU A 26 -5.33 -19.03 -37.45
N SER A 27 -5.74 -20.30 -37.40
CA SER A 27 -6.64 -20.82 -36.37
C SER A 27 -6.02 -20.72 -34.97
N ARG A 28 -4.73 -21.08 -34.82
CA ARG A 28 -4.00 -20.95 -33.55
C ARG A 28 -3.89 -19.49 -33.11
N LEU A 29 -3.54 -18.58 -34.02
CA LEU A 29 -3.41 -17.15 -33.73
C LEU A 29 -4.75 -16.55 -33.31
N ASN A 30 -5.84 -16.90 -34.00
CA ASN A 30 -7.18 -16.45 -33.64
C ASN A 30 -7.61 -16.93 -32.25
N LYS A 31 -7.29 -18.17 -31.88
CA LYS A 31 -7.53 -18.69 -30.52
C LYS A 31 -6.71 -17.93 -29.47
N GLN A 32 -5.43 -17.65 -29.75
CA GLN A 32 -4.59 -16.87 -28.84
C GLN A 32 -5.14 -15.45 -28.66
N LEU A 33 -5.60 -14.81 -29.73
CA LEU A 33 -6.19 -13.48 -29.69
C LEU A 33 -7.50 -13.46 -28.88
N GLN A 34 -8.37 -14.47 -29.04
CA GLN A 34 -9.56 -14.61 -28.19
C GLN A 34 -9.21 -14.76 -26.71
N ASN A 35 -8.22 -15.61 -26.39
CA ASN A 35 -7.75 -15.79 -25.02
C ASN A 35 -7.21 -14.50 -24.41
N GLN A 36 -6.44 -13.72 -25.18
CA GLN A 36 -5.93 -12.42 -24.72
C GLN A 36 -7.06 -11.42 -24.44
N LYS A 37 -8.07 -11.34 -25.31
CA LYS A 37 -9.24 -10.48 -25.10
C LYS A 37 -10.03 -10.87 -23.85
N GLU A 38 -10.16 -12.15 -23.57
CA GLU A 38 -10.84 -12.62 -22.36
C GLU A 38 -10.05 -12.29 -21.09
N ILE A 39 -8.73 -12.46 -21.11
CA ILE A 39 -7.84 -12.05 -20.01
C ILE A 39 -7.95 -10.53 -19.79
N GLU A 40 -7.93 -9.73 -20.85
CA GLU A 40 -8.08 -8.27 -20.77
C GLU A 40 -9.43 -7.89 -20.14
N ARG A 41 -10.52 -8.55 -20.55
CA ARG A 41 -11.85 -8.34 -19.98
C ARG A 41 -11.86 -8.65 -18.48
N GLN A 42 -11.28 -9.77 -18.05
CA GLN A 42 -11.20 -10.16 -16.65
C GLN A 42 -10.40 -9.15 -15.82
N LYS A 43 -9.22 -8.73 -16.32
CA LYS A 43 -8.40 -7.70 -15.65
C LYS A 43 -9.11 -6.36 -15.55
N ASN A 44 -9.90 -5.97 -16.55
CA ASN A 44 -10.67 -4.73 -16.50
C ASN A 44 -11.78 -4.77 -15.43
N VAL A 45 -12.40 -5.94 -15.22
CA VAL A 45 -13.36 -6.13 -14.11
C VAL A 45 -12.64 -6.02 -12.76
N GLU A 46 -11.52 -6.70 -12.59
CA GLU A 46 -10.72 -6.65 -11.36
C GLU A 46 -10.23 -5.22 -11.05
N LEU A 47 -9.72 -4.50 -12.06
CA LEU A 47 -9.32 -3.11 -11.93
C LEU A 47 -10.46 -2.20 -11.49
N LYS A 48 -11.68 -2.45 -11.98
CA LYS A 48 -12.87 -1.69 -11.56
C LYS A 48 -13.19 -1.96 -10.09
N GLU A 49 -13.19 -3.23 -9.67
CA GLU A 49 -13.45 -3.58 -8.27
C GLU A 49 -12.42 -2.98 -7.31
N LEU A 50 -11.14 -2.97 -7.68
CA LEU A 50 -10.08 -2.36 -6.89
C LEU A 50 -10.26 -0.84 -6.79
N ARG A 51 -10.67 -0.16 -7.87
CA ARG A 51 -10.99 1.27 -7.84
C ARG A 51 -12.18 1.57 -6.93
N ASP A 52 -13.23 0.77 -7.00
CA ASP A 52 -14.42 0.94 -6.15
C ASP A 52 -14.06 0.74 -4.66
N ARG A 53 -13.20 -0.23 -4.33
CA ARG A 53 -12.68 -0.45 -2.97
C ARG A 53 -11.79 0.70 -2.48
N LEU A 54 -10.94 1.22 -3.35
CA LEU A 54 -10.07 2.36 -3.04
C LEU A 54 -10.94 3.59 -2.71
N GLN A 55 -11.91 3.90 -3.57
CA GLN A 55 -12.83 5.02 -3.36
C GLN A 55 -13.61 4.90 -2.04
N LYS A 56 -14.04 3.69 -1.69
CA LYS A 56 -14.69 3.44 -0.40
C LYS A 56 -13.74 3.73 0.77
N THR A 57 -12.52 3.23 0.71
CA THR A 57 -11.50 3.44 1.74
C THR A 57 -11.17 4.93 1.92
N GLU A 58 -11.07 5.68 0.82
CA GLU A 58 -10.86 7.12 0.86
C GLU A 58 -12.01 7.85 1.56
N ASN A 59 -13.25 7.47 1.25
CA ASN A 59 -14.44 8.03 1.89
C ASN A 59 -14.47 7.72 3.40
N ASP A 60 -14.12 6.49 3.78
CA ASP A 60 -14.03 6.07 5.18
C ASP A 60 -12.97 6.89 5.92
N CYS A 61 -11.78 7.10 5.32
CA CYS A 61 -10.73 7.97 5.87
C CYS A 61 -11.19 9.42 6.08
N ILE A 62 -11.93 9.99 5.12
CA ILE A 62 -12.54 11.32 5.28
C ILE A 62 -13.53 11.32 6.45
N GLY A 63 -14.34 10.26 6.57
CA GLY A 63 -15.27 10.07 7.68
C GLY A 63 -14.56 10.05 9.04
N TYR A 64 -13.50 9.25 9.17
CA TYR A 64 -12.70 9.18 10.38
C TYR A 64 -12.03 10.51 10.74
N LYS A 65 -11.49 11.23 9.75
CA LYS A 65 -10.91 12.56 9.98
C LYS A 65 -11.93 13.54 10.58
N LYS A 66 -13.14 13.59 10.02
CA LYS A 66 -14.23 14.42 10.54
C LYS A 66 -14.65 13.99 11.96
N ALA A 67 -14.71 12.68 12.21
CA ALA A 67 -15.02 12.17 13.54
C ALA A 67 -13.95 12.59 14.56
N TYR A 68 -12.68 12.45 14.20
CA TYR A 68 -11.55 12.87 15.02
C TYR A 68 -11.60 14.37 15.36
N GLU A 69 -11.87 15.23 14.38
CA GLU A 69 -12.02 16.68 14.58
C GLU A 69 -13.11 16.98 15.62
N LYS A 70 -14.29 16.33 15.51
CA LYS A 70 -15.38 16.48 16.49
C LYS A 70 -15.00 16.00 17.89
N TRP A 71 -14.32 14.86 18.00
CA TRP A 71 -13.86 14.35 19.29
C TRP A 71 -12.82 15.26 19.92
N ARG A 72 -11.94 15.83 19.11
CA ARG A 72 -10.95 16.82 19.54
C ARG A 72 -11.60 18.10 20.06
N GLU A 73 -12.60 18.62 19.36
CA GLU A 73 -13.38 19.79 19.83
C GLU A 73 -14.09 19.49 21.15
N LYS A 74 -14.76 18.34 21.25
CA LYS A 74 -15.44 17.91 22.48
C LYS A 74 -14.47 17.71 23.65
N ALA A 75 -13.26 17.21 23.39
CA ALA A 75 -12.22 17.08 24.39
C ALA A 75 -11.78 18.46 24.93
N LYS A 76 -11.64 19.47 24.05
CA LYS A 76 -11.35 20.86 24.46
C LYS A 76 -12.48 21.47 25.29
N GLU A 77 -13.73 21.23 24.91
CA GLU A 77 -14.90 21.70 25.68
C GLU A 77 -14.93 21.10 27.09
N LEU A 78 -14.57 19.81 27.23
CA LEU A 78 -14.54 19.10 28.50
C LEU A 78 -13.32 19.47 29.37
N SER A 79 -12.16 19.79 28.77
CA SER A 79 -10.96 20.21 29.51
C SER A 79 -11.04 21.63 30.04
N GLY A 80 -11.95 22.47 29.52
CA GLY A 80 -12.14 23.85 29.96
C GLY A 80 -10.98 24.79 29.57
N GLU A 81 -10.12 24.37 28.64
CA GLU A 81 -8.94 25.13 28.22
C GLU A 81 -9.32 26.34 27.34
N LYS A 82 -9.08 27.55 27.85
CA LYS A 82 -9.00 28.77 27.04
C LYS A 82 -7.69 28.78 26.26
N GLU A 83 -7.69 29.37 25.06
CA GLU A 83 -6.64 29.35 24.03
C GLU A 83 -5.21 29.80 24.45
N GLU A 84 -4.95 30.10 25.72
CA GLU A 84 -3.68 30.64 26.23
C GLU A 84 -2.66 29.58 26.69
N ASP A 85 -3.01 28.30 26.77
CA ASP A 85 -2.05 27.21 27.10
C ASP A 85 -1.52 26.47 25.84
N GLN A 86 -1.20 27.23 24.78
CA GLN A 86 -0.43 26.72 23.63
C GLN A 86 1.03 26.49 24.04
N GLY A 87 1.32 25.39 24.74
CA GLY A 87 2.70 25.06 25.10
C GLY A 87 2.94 23.79 25.91
N LYS A 88 1.90 23.06 26.31
CA LYS A 88 2.06 21.78 27.02
C LYS A 88 1.36 20.65 26.27
N TRP A 89 2.13 20.01 25.40
CA TRP A 89 1.75 18.79 24.71
C TRP A 89 1.61 17.67 25.74
N HIS A 90 0.41 17.10 25.89
CA HIS A 90 0.18 15.87 26.65
C HIS A 90 -0.15 14.72 25.69
N ASP A 91 0.76 13.73 25.64
CA ASP A 91 0.73 12.33 25.16
C ASP A 91 -0.21 11.93 23.99
N GLY A 92 0.25 11.37 22.88
CA GLY A 92 1.54 10.76 22.59
C GLY A 92 1.60 10.01 21.26
N MET A 93 0.49 9.70 20.58
CA MET A 93 0.50 8.80 19.40
C MET A 93 -0.03 9.48 18.14
N MET A 94 0.81 9.64 17.10
CA MET A 94 0.43 10.28 15.83
C MET A 94 -0.22 9.33 14.82
N ARG A 95 0.06 8.02 14.88
CA ARG A 95 -0.49 7.04 13.93
C ARG A 95 -0.31 5.60 14.43
N LEU A 96 -1.36 4.79 14.31
CA LEU A 96 -1.31 3.32 14.46
C LEU A 96 -1.53 2.67 13.10
N GLU A 97 -0.65 1.75 12.70
CA GLU A 97 -0.80 0.95 11.48
C GLU A 97 -0.69 -0.54 11.79
N PHE A 98 -1.62 -1.34 11.29
CA PHE A 98 -1.60 -2.79 11.45
C PHE A 98 -0.94 -3.44 10.25
N LYS A 99 0.20 -4.08 10.48
CA LYS A 99 0.97 -4.77 9.43
C LYS A 99 1.45 -6.13 9.95
N ASP A 100 1.23 -7.19 9.16
CA ASP A 100 1.70 -8.55 9.46
C ASP A 100 1.30 -9.08 10.87
N GLY A 101 0.14 -8.65 11.37
CA GLY A 101 -0.39 -9.05 12.67
C GLY A 101 0.24 -8.33 13.88
N TYR A 102 0.84 -7.17 13.67
CA TYR A 102 1.35 -6.28 14.73
C TYR A 102 0.86 -4.84 14.52
N ALA A 103 0.71 -4.09 15.61
CA ALA A 103 0.45 -2.65 15.56
C ALA A 103 1.79 -1.88 15.63
N ILE A 104 1.95 -0.89 14.74
CA ILE A 104 3.08 0.03 14.72
C ILE A 104 2.57 1.42 15.13
N GLY A 105 3.17 2.01 16.17
CA GLY A 105 2.86 3.35 16.63
C GLY A 105 3.98 4.34 16.29
N VAL A 106 3.60 5.60 16.04
CA VAL A 106 4.55 6.72 15.92
C VAL A 106 4.30 7.73 17.02
N TYR A 107 5.33 8.07 17.79
CA TYR A 107 5.27 8.97 18.95
C TYR A 107 6.24 10.13 18.76
N MET A 108 5.86 11.35 19.16
CA MET A 108 6.83 12.46 19.23
C MET A 108 7.62 12.38 20.53
N LEU A 109 8.92 12.64 20.47
CA LEU A 109 9.82 12.52 21.62
C LEU A 109 9.86 13.78 22.51
N GLY A 110 9.23 14.89 22.11
CA GLY A 110 9.17 16.10 22.96
C GLY A 110 10.52 16.74 23.29
N ILE A 111 11.60 16.36 22.59
CA ILE A 111 12.96 16.84 22.78
C ILE A 111 13.33 17.91 21.75
N SER A 112 14.31 18.74 22.09
CA SER A 112 14.82 19.83 21.23
C SER A 112 15.24 19.33 19.85
N GLU A 113 14.88 20.10 18.81
CA GLU A 113 15.28 19.85 17.43
C GLU A 113 16.81 19.83 17.24
N ASN A 114 17.54 20.51 18.11
CA ASN A 114 19.01 20.60 18.07
C ASN A 114 19.70 19.39 18.72
N GLN A 115 18.95 18.42 19.25
CA GLN A 115 19.56 17.22 19.82
C GLN A 115 20.15 16.30 18.77
N LYS A 116 21.27 15.68 19.15
CA LYS A 116 21.92 14.70 18.29
C LYS A 116 21.03 13.46 18.18
N PRO A 117 21.03 12.79 17.01
CA PRO A 117 20.22 11.58 16.81
C PRO A 117 20.43 10.51 17.90
N GLN A 118 21.66 10.34 18.38
CA GLN A 118 22.00 9.37 19.43
C GLN A 118 21.32 9.69 20.77
N ASP A 119 21.16 10.96 21.10
CA ASP A 119 20.50 11.38 22.32
C ASP A 119 18.97 11.22 22.21
N ALA A 120 18.42 11.45 21.02
CA ALA A 120 17.02 11.18 20.71
C ALA A 120 16.69 9.68 20.79
N GLU A 121 17.57 8.82 20.29
CA GLU A 121 17.42 7.38 20.36
C GLU A 121 17.49 6.85 21.80
N ARG A 122 18.44 7.35 22.60
CA ARG A 122 18.51 7.03 24.03
C ARG A 122 17.25 7.45 24.77
N PHE A 123 16.76 8.66 24.50
CA PHE A 123 15.53 9.15 25.12
C PHE A 123 14.32 8.30 24.71
N ALA A 124 14.22 7.91 23.44
CA ALA A 124 13.17 7.00 22.97
C ALA A 124 13.21 5.63 23.65
N GLN A 125 14.42 5.07 23.85
CA GLN A 125 14.59 3.80 24.56
C GLN A 125 14.13 3.91 26.02
N MET A 126 14.50 4.97 26.72
CA MET A 126 14.02 5.22 28.09
C MET A 126 12.49 5.34 28.14
N GLN A 127 11.87 6.05 27.20
CA GLN A 127 10.41 6.18 27.13
C GLN A 127 9.74 4.83 26.89
N ILE A 128 10.31 3.97 26.05
CA ILE A 128 9.74 2.65 25.73
C ILE A 128 9.74 1.71 26.94
N GLU A 129 10.76 1.78 27.79
CA GLU A 129 10.80 0.99 29.04
C GLU A 129 9.63 1.32 29.97
N GLU A 130 9.09 2.54 29.88
CA GLU A 130 7.94 3.00 30.67
C GLU A 130 6.59 2.74 29.98
N MET A 131 6.58 2.37 28.69
CA MET A 131 5.36 2.16 27.91
C MET A 131 4.86 0.72 28.02
N GLN A 132 3.62 0.56 28.48
CA GLN A 132 2.98 -0.75 28.51
C GLN A 132 2.64 -1.24 27.09
N GLY A 133 2.97 -2.51 26.83
CA GLY A 133 2.61 -3.18 25.60
C GLY A 133 3.48 -2.85 24.38
N VAL A 134 4.52 -2.02 24.54
CA VAL A 134 5.52 -1.85 23.49
C VAL A 134 6.48 -3.04 23.52
N LYS A 135 6.63 -3.69 22.37
CA LYS A 135 7.55 -4.81 22.18
C LYS A 135 8.97 -4.34 21.87
N GLU A 136 9.12 -3.35 20.98
CA GLU A 136 10.44 -2.85 20.56
C GLU A 136 10.38 -1.46 19.92
N LEU A 137 11.50 -0.75 19.98
CA LEU A 137 11.79 0.43 19.16
C LEU A 137 12.18 -0.02 17.74
N ILE A 138 11.48 0.47 16.73
CA ILE A 138 11.82 0.24 15.32
C ILE A 138 12.84 1.27 14.83
N GLY A 139 12.68 2.53 15.25
CA GLY A 139 13.62 3.59 14.87
C GLY A 139 13.21 4.98 15.35
N VAL A 140 14.13 5.93 15.20
CA VAL A 140 13.95 7.34 15.54
C VAL A 140 14.30 8.19 14.33
N THR A 141 13.44 9.15 14.02
CA THR A 141 13.63 10.04 12.86
C THR A 141 13.25 11.47 13.19
N TRP A 142 13.91 12.42 12.53
CA TRP A 142 13.60 13.83 12.61
C TRP A 142 12.91 14.29 11.33
N SER A 143 11.91 15.15 11.48
CA SER A 143 11.31 15.85 10.34
C SER A 143 11.04 17.31 10.66
N GLN A 144 11.28 18.16 9.67
CA GLN A 144 10.97 19.57 9.74
C GLN A 144 9.45 19.74 9.97
N GLY A 145 9.07 20.44 11.04
CA GLY A 145 7.67 20.69 11.42
C GLY A 145 7.06 19.68 12.42
N HIS A 146 7.64 18.47 12.59
CA HIS A 146 7.14 17.48 13.57
C HIS A 146 8.20 17.07 14.60
N GLY A 147 9.44 17.54 14.45
CA GLY A 147 10.52 17.26 15.40
C GLY A 147 10.97 15.80 15.39
N TRP A 148 11.54 15.37 16.52
CA TRP A 148 11.99 14.00 16.73
C TRP A 148 10.82 13.06 17.01
N THR A 149 10.76 11.94 16.30
CA THR A 149 9.72 10.93 16.40
C THR A 149 10.32 9.56 16.58
N MET A 150 9.71 8.74 17.45
CA MET A 150 10.02 7.32 17.57
C MET A 150 8.93 6.47 16.94
N ILE A 151 9.33 5.38 16.33
CA ILE A 151 8.46 4.38 15.72
C ILE A 151 8.60 3.11 16.55
N VAL A 152 7.50 2.60 17.07
CA VAL A 152 7.47 1.46 18.00
C VAL A 152 6.56 0.35 17.50
N ARG A 153 6.86 -0.89 17.86
CA ARG A 153 6.00 -2.04 17.63
C ARG A 153 5.34 -2.45 18.95
N PHE A 154 4.04 -2.75 18.93
CA PHE A 154 3.31 -3.29 20.07
C PHE A 154 3.28 -4.82 20.09
N GLU A 155 3.09 -5.38 21.28
CA GLU A 155 2.74 -6.79 21.44
C GLU A 155 1.36 -7.08 20.83
N LYS A 156 1.13 -8.34 20.42
CA LYS A 156 -0.10 -8.74 19.69
C LYS A 156 -1.38 -8.60 20.51
N ASN A 157 -1.30 -8.49 21.83
CA ASN A 157 -2.43 -8.59 22.75
C ASN A 157 -2.75 -7.26 23.48
N VAL A 158 -2.20 -6.14 23.02
CA VAL A 158 -2.29 -4.85 23.74
C VAL A 158 -3.55 -4.05 23.37
N PHE A 159 -4.24 -4.47 22.31
CA PHE A 159 -5.47 -3.84 21.80
C PHE A 159 -6.62 -4.83 21.70
#